data_AF-A0A7V9VCI6-F1
#
_entry.id   AF-A0A7V9VCI6-F1
#
_cell.length_a   1.000
_cell.length_b   1.000
_cell.length_c   1.000
_cell.angle_alpha   90.00
_cell.angle_beta   90.00
_cell.angle_gamma   90.00
#
_symmetry.space_group_name_H-M   'P 1'
#
loop_
_entity.id
_entity.type
_entity.pdbx_description
1 polymer ?
#
loop_
_entity_poly.entity_id
_entity_poly.type
_entity_poly.pdbx_seq_one_letter_code
_entity_poly.pdbx_strand_id
1 'polypeptide(L)'
;MITILRPLVIRAITLFGVLLAVLALLVVSLGATGFSDNLLRAQVSEQLRGERTTYAQTIRDPAALEQTLTEREAELERFYGLDDAWYVRLPPQVFRVLTLDLGEARSLRTADGSNRISAIILERLPYTIFLLTTSSVIVAVVGLLVGARMATRVGSRADRALAYVAAITFAVPTWWLGILLIVVVSFQLDWLPAGGMYSVPPPTGRWDRTVDLAYHAILPILTMVPINIGPYVYSVRTMTVSTAQEPHVQLARAKGLPESQITRRHV
;
A
#
# COMPACT_ATOMS: atom_id res chain seq x y z
N MET A 1 -31.31 4.43 12.77
CA MET A 1 -29.92 3.96 13.06
C MET A 1 -29.71 2.48 12.72
N ILE A 2 -30.67 1.58 13.02
CA ILE A 2 -30.57 0.12 12.76
C ILE A 2 -30.42 -0.23 11.26
N THR A 3 -30.99 0.58 10.36
CA THR A 3 -30.99 0.35 8.90
C THR A 3 -29.59 0.43 8.25
N ILE A 4 -28.67 1.22 8.82
CA ILE A 4 -27.29 1.38 8.30
C ILE A 4 -26.35 0.37 8.96
N LEU A 5 -26.65 -0.07 10.18
CA LEU A 5 -25.79 -1.01 10.91
C LEU A 5 -25.70 -2.38 10.23
N ARG A 6 -26.83 -2.92 9.77
CA ARG A 6 -26.89 -4.23 9.10
C ARG A 6 -25.97 -4.31 7.86
N PRO A 7 -26.03 -3.39 6.88
CA PRO A 7 -25.13 -3.47 5.71
C PRO A 7 -23.66 -3.24 6.09
N LEU A 8 -23.36 -2.43 7.10
CA LEU A 8 -21.99 -2.24 7.58
C LEU A 8 -21.44 -3.51 8.22
N VAL A 9 -22.22 -4.19 9.06
CA VAL A 9 -21.83 -5.45 9.70
C VAL A 9 -21.63 -6.55 8.65
N ILE A 10 -22.56 -6.68 7.69
CA ILE A 10 -22.41 -7.65 6.59
C ILE A 10 -21.11 -7.37 5.83
N ARG A 11 -20.85 -6.11 5.45
CA ARG A 11 -19.60 -5.73 4.78
C ARG A 11 -18.37 -6.07 5.61
N ALA A 12 -18.37 -5.75 6.91
CA ALA A 12 -17.26 -6.07 7.80
C ALA A 12 -16.99 -7.58 7.86
N ILE A 13 -18.04 -8.40 8.03
CA ILE A 13 -17.92 -9.86 8.04
C ILE A 13 -17.41 -10.37 6.68
N THR A 14 -17.95 -9.86 5.56
CA THR A 14 -17.48 -10.27 4.23
C THR A 14 -16.04 -9.89 3.99
N LEU A 15 -15.61 -8.68 4.38
CA LEU A 15 -14.23 -8.23 4.22
C LEU A 15 -13.28 -9.03 5.09
N PHE A 16 -13.68 -9.35 6.32
CA PHE A 16 -12.91 -10.22 7.20
C PHE A 16 -12.79 -11.64 6.65
N GLY A 17 -13.88 -12.21 6.15
CA GLY A 17 -13.86 -13.53 5.49
C GLY A 17 -12.97 -13.54 4.24
N VAL A 18 -13.06 -12.50 3.40
CA VAL A 18 -12.19 -12.33 2.23
C VAL A 18 -10.72 -12.20 2.65
N LEU A 19 -10.43 -11.42 3.69
CA LEU A 19 -9.06 -11.28 4.22
C LEU A 19 -8.49 -12.64 4.63
N LEU A 20 -9.23 -13.42 5.43
CA LEU A 20 -8.80 -14.76 5.84
C LEU A 20 -8.60 -15.69 4.63
N ALA A 21 -9.51 -15.66 3.66
CA ALA A 21 -9.40 -16.47 2.45
C ALA A 21 -8.17 -16.08 1.62
N VAL A 22 -7.90 -14.78 1.45
CA VAL A 22 -6.71 -14.27 0.75
C VAL A 22 -5.43 -14.67 1.48
N LEU A 23 -5.38 -14.53 2.80
CA LEU A 23 -4.22 -14.91 3.59
C LEU A 23 -3.96 -16.42 3.53
N ALA A 24 -5.01 -17.25 3.65
CA ALA A 24 -4.88 -18.70 3.52
C ALA A 24 -4.42 -19.10 2.10
N LEU A 25 -5.00 -18.49 1.07
CA LEU A 25 -4.61 -18.74 -0.32
C LEU A 25 -3.16 -18.30 -0.59
N LEU A 26 -2.72 -17.19 -0.01
CA LEU A 26 -1.34 -16.72 -0.11
C LEU A 26 -0.37 -17.72 0.53
N VAL A 27 -0.66 -18.24 1.72
CA VAL A 27 0.17 -19.27 2.37
C VAL A 27 0.22 -20.55 1.52
N VAL A 28 -0.93 -21.01 1.05
CA VAL A 28 -1.02 -22.22 0.20
C VAL A 28 -0.26 -22.01 -1.10
N SER A 29 -0.41 -20.86 -1.76
CA SER A 29 0.28 -20.54 -3.01
C SER A 29 1.79 -20.47 -2.82
N LEU A 30 2.29 -19.79 -1.78
CA LEU A 30 3.72 -19.67 -1.50
C LEU A 30 4.37 -21.01 -1.14
N GLY A 31 3.66 -21.86 -0.40
CA GLY A 31 4.15 -23.20 -0.05
C GLY A 31 4.10 -24.16 -1.24
N ALA A 32 2.97 -24.22 -1.96
CA ALA A 32 2.79 -25.15 -3.08
C ALA A 32 3.67 -24.82 -4.29
N THR A 33 4.03 -23.56 -4.49
CA THR A 33 4.97 -23.13 -5.54
C THR A 33 6.43 -23.42 -5.18
N GLY A 34 6.72 -23.86 -3.94
CA GLY A 34 8.09 -24.02 -3.44
C GLY A 34 8.82 -22.69 -3.22
N PHE A 35 8.15 -21.55 -3.45
CA PHE A 35 8.74 -20.23 -3.25
C PHE A 35 9.18 -20.02 -1.81
N SER A 36 8.38 -20.48 -0.84
CA SER A 36 8.74 -20.42 0.58
C SER A 36 10.06 -21.13 0.86
N ASP A 37 10.28 -22.30 0.26
CA ASP A 37 11.50 -23.09 0.49
C ASP A 37 12.71 -22.44 -0.17
N ASN A 38 12.55 -21.93 -1.39
CA ASN A 38 13.60 -21.19 -2.07
C ASN A 38 13.98 -19.90 -1.31
N LEU A 39 12.99 -19.20 -0.74
CA LEU A 39 13.22 -18.00 0.07
C LEU A 39 13.97 -18.32 1.35
N LEU A 40 13.57 -19.38 2.07
CA LEU A 40 14.22 -19.80 3.31
C LEU A 40 15.64 -20.31 3.03
N ARG A 41 15.84 -21.13 1.99
CA ARG A 41 17.17 -21.56 1.54
C ARG A 41 18.05 -20.39 1.11
N ALA A 42 17.48 -19.39 0.42
CA ALA A 42 18.20 -18.16 0.08
C ALA A 42 18.64 -17.40 1.34
N GLN A 43 17.77 -17.29 2.35
CA GLN A 43 18.13 -16.72 3.65
C GLN A 43 19.24 -17.49 4.36
N VAL A 44 19.15 -18.83 4.41
CA VAL A 44 20.22 -19.69 4.96
C VAL A 44 21.53 -19.43 4.24
N SER A 45 21.52 -19.44 2.90
CA SER A 45 22.72 -19.22 2.09
C SER A 45 23.33 -17.83 2.31
N GLU A 46 22.50 -16.79 2.46
CA GLU A 46 22.97 -15.42 2.67
C GLU A 46 23.54 -15.24 4.08
N GLN A 47 22.88 -15.83 5.09
CA GLN A 47 23.38 -15.85 6.45
C GLN A 47 24.72 -16.61 6.53
N LEU A 48 24.83 -17.78 5.88
CA LEU A 48 26.07 -18.55 5.82
C LEU A 48 27.19 -17.80 5.09
N ARG A 49 26.89 -17.02 4.04
CA ARG A 49 27.88 -16.16 3.39
C ARG A 49 28.44 -15.11 4.35
N GLY A 50 27.57 -14.48 5.15
CA GLY A 50 27.97 -13.53 6.20
C GLY A 50 28.74 -14.19 7.35
N GLU A 51 28.32 -15.38 7.78
CA GLU A 51 29.02 -16.14 8.82
C GLU A 51 30.37 -16.69 8.33
N ARG A 52 30.49 -17.10 7.06
CA ARG A 52 31.74 -17.58 6.45
C ARG A 52 32.86 -16.55 6.52
N THR A 53 32.57 -15.27 6.24
CA THR A 53 33.59 -14.21 6.34
C THR A 53 34.04 -14.00 7.78
N THR A 54 33.14 -14.24 8.75
CA THR A 54 33.44 -14.18 10.18
C THR A 54 34.26 -15.39 10.63
N TYR A 55 33.84 -16.61 10.29
CA TYR A 55 34.55 -17.84 10.66
C TYR A 55 35.93 -17.94 10.00
N ALA A 56 36.10 -17.44 8.77
CA ALA A 56 37.41 -17.40 8.09
C ALA A 56 38.46 -16.53 8.82
N GLN A 57 38.05 -15.63 9.72
CA GLN A 57 38.98 -14.87 10.56
C GLN A 57 39.56 -15.72 11.70
N THR A 58 38.79 -16.70 12.18
CA THR A 58 39.13 -17.53 13.35
C THR A 58 39.66 -18.91 12.95
N ILE A 59 39.08 -19.52 11.91
CA ILE A 59 39.42 -20.86 11.42
C ILE A 59 40.27 -20.72 10.16
N ARG A 60 41.56 -21.00 10.28
CA ARG A 60 42.54 -20.90 9.18
C ARG A 60 42.62 -22.17 8.31
N ASP A 61 42.22 -23.31 8.85
CA ASP A 61 42.20 -24.59 8.13
C ASP A 61 40.96 -24.66 7.22
N PRO A 62 41.12 -24.79 5.88
CA PRO A 62 40.00 -24.86 4.96
C PRO A 62 39.03 -26.01 5.25
N ALA A 63 39.53 -27.18 5.65
CA ALA A 63 38.69 -28.35 5.89
C ALA A 63 37.82 -28.19 7.14
N ALA A 64 38.40 -27.68 8.24
CA ALA A 64 37.66 -27.37 9.46
C ALA A 64 36.62 -26.25 9.27
N LEU A 65 36.93 -25.27 8.41
CA LEU A 65 36.00 -24.19 8.06
C LEU A 65 34.79 -24.74 7.28
N GLU A 66 35.02 -25.58 6.28
CA GLU A 66 33.94 -26.20 5.50
C GLU A 66 33.05 -27.09 6.39
N GLN A 67 33.63 -27.89 7.28
CA GLN A 67 32.87 -28.71 8.21
C GLN A 67 31.97 -27.88 9.13
N THR A 68 32.50 -26.78 9.71
CA THR A 68 31.72 -25.88 10.57
C THR A 68 30.56 -25.25 9.82
N LEU A 69 30.76 -24.87 8.55
CA LEU A 69 29.72 -24.28 7.71
C LEU A 69 28.62 -25.29 7.36
N THR A 70 28.97 -26.55 7.06
CA THR A 70 27.99 -27.61 6.78
C THR A 70 27.17 -27.96 8.02
N GLU A 71 27.81 -28.04 9.19
CA GLU A 71 27.10 -28.26 10.46
C GLU A 71 26.13 -27.09 10.74
N ARG A 72 26.57 -25.86 10.49
CA ARG A 72 25.76 -24.66 10.66
C ARG A 72 24.60 -24.58 9.66
N GLU A 73 24.84 -24.98 8.42
CA GLU A 73 23.81 -25.09 7.38
C GLU A 73 22.70 -26.06 7.82
N ALA A 74 23.07 -27.26 8.26
CA ALA A 74 22.12 -28.26 8.74
C ALA A 74 21.35 -27.80 9.99
N GLU A 75 22.00 -27.05 10.90
CA GLU A 75 21.33 -26.45 12.06
C GLU A 75 20.27 -25.43 11.61
N LEU A 76 20.60 -24.58 10.64
CA LEU A 76 19.67 -23.59 10.09
C LEU A 76 18.53 -24.25 9.31
N GLU A 77 18.81 -25.26 8.50
CA GLU A 77 17.77 -26.02 7.78
C GLU A 77 16.76 -26.66 8.76
N ARG A 78 17.25 -27.28 9.83
CA ARG A 78 16.41 -27.79 10.93
C ARG A 78 15.58 -26.70 11.60
N PHE A 79 16.20 -25.57 11.93
CA PHE A 79 15.52 -24.44 12.55
C PHE A 79 14.38 -23.89 11.69
N TYR A 80 14.55 -23.87 10.37
CA TYR A 80 13.51 -23.45 9.41
C TYR A 80 12.53 -24.57 9.03
N GLY A 81 12.73 -25.79 9.53
CA GLY A 81 11.96 -26.98 9.15
C GLY A 81 12.13 -27.36 7.68
N LEU A 82 13.21 -26.92 7.02
CA LEU A 82 13.47 -27.25 5.61
C LEU A 82 13.70 -28.74 5.37
N ASP A 83 13.96 -29.50 6.44
CA ASP A 83 14.03 -30.97 6.46
C ASP A 83 12.67 -31.61 6.15
N ASP A 84 11.57 -30.96 6.52
CA ASP A 84 10.22 -31.44 6.28
C ASP A 84 9.73 -31.00 4.91
N ALA A 85 9.09 -31.93 4.19
CA ALA A 85 8.45 -31.62 2.93
C ALA A 85 7.40 -30.50 3.10
N TRP A 86 7.32 -29.60 2.13
CA TRP A 86 6.49 -28.38 2.20
C TRP A 86 5.03 -28.65 2.59
N TYR A 87 4.45 -29.77 2.13
CA TYR A 87 3.07 -30.16 2.41
C TYR A 87 2.83 -30.54 3.88
N VAL A 88 3.86 -30.94 4.62
CA VAL A 88 3.77 -31.21 6.06
C VAL A 88 3.76 -29.90 6.85
N ARG A 89 4.55 -28.92 6.42
CA ARG A 89 4.65 -27.59 7.05
C ARG A 89 3.46 -26.68 6.75
N LEU A 90 2.69 -26.95 5.70
CA LEU A 90 1.61 -26.08 5.24
C LEU A 90 0.39 -26.02 6.19
N PRO A 91 -0.24 -27.14 6.60
CA PRO A 91 -1.40 -27.11 7.48
C PRO A 91 -1.23 -26.27 8.75
N PRO A 92 -0.14 -26.41 9.55
CA PRO A 92 0.04 -25.58 10.73
C PRO A 92 0.24 -24.10 10.40
N GLN A 93 0.89 -23.77 9.26
CA GLN A 93 1.03 -22.38 8.81
C GLN A 93 -0.32 -21.76 8.45
N VAL A 94 -1.17 -22.48 7.71
CA VAL A 94 -2.52 -22.03 7.36
C VAL A 94 -3.35 -21.82 8.62
N PHE A 95 -3.28 -22.76 9.58
CA PHE A 95 -4.02 -22.65 10.84
C PHE A 95 -3.59 -21.42 11.67
N ARG A 96 -2.28 -21.16 11.78
CA ARG A 96 -1.76 -19.95 12.45
C ARG A 96 -2.31 -18.67 11.81
N VAL A 97 -2.30 -18.59 10.49
CA VAL A 97 -2.82 -17.43 9.77
C VAL A 97 -4.34 -17.26 9.94
N LEU A 98 -5.11 -18.35 9.95
CA LEU A 98 -6.55 -18.30 10.23
C LEU A 98 -6.87 -17.89 11.68
N THR A 99 -5.99 -18.19 12.62
CA THR A 99 -6.08 -17.76 14.03
C THR A 99 -5.46 -16.38 14.27
N LEU A 100 -5.01 -15.70 13.20
CA LEU A 100 -4.33 -14.39 13.23
C LEU A 100 -3.02 -14.39 14.03
N ASP A 101 -2.42 -15.56 14.24
CA ASP A 101 -1.04 -15.69 14.69
C ASP A 101 -0.10 -15.57 13.49
N LEU A 102 0.31 -14.33 13.22
CA LEU A 102 1.19 -14.01 12.10
C LEU A 102 2.66 -14.38 12.37
N GLY A 103 3.02 -14.68 13.62
CA GLY A 103 4.41 -14.95 14.02
C GLY A 103 5.30 -13.70 14.07
N GLU A 104 6.59 -13.90 13.81
CA GLU A 104 7.66 -12.90 13.96
C GLU A 104 8.36 -12.60 12.64
N ALA A 105 8.64 -11.31 12.42
CA ALA A 105 9.45 -10.83 11.33
C ALA A 105 10.93 -11.10 11.58
N ARG A 106 11.67 -11.44 10.52
CA ARG A 106 13.10 -11.74 10.59
C ARG A 106 13.97 -10.50 10.37
N SER A 107 13.56 -9.59 9.48
CA SER A 107 14.33 -8.40 9.07
C SER A 107 13.72 -7.08 9.52
N LEU A 108 12.44 -7.08 9.88
CA LEU A 108 11.72 -5.87 10.28
C LEU A 108 11.51 -5.86 11.79
N ARG A 109 11.66 -4.69 12.37
CA ARG A 109 11.33 -4.42 13.77
C ARG A 109 10.55 -3.12 13.86
N THR A 110 9.79 -3.00 14.93
CA THR A 110 9.15 -1.76 15.35
C THR A 110 10.17 -0.77 15.90
N ALA A 111 9.78 0.49 16.08
CA ALA A 111 10.65 1.51 16.69
C ALA A 111 11.08 1.15 18.13
N ASP A 112 10.28 0.38 18.86
CA ASP A 112 10.58 -0.14 20.21
C ASP A 112 11.35 -1.48 20.20
N GLY A 113 11.68 -2.02 19.02
CA GLY A 113 12.53 -3.20 18.84
C GLY A 113 11.81 -4.55 18.79
N SER A 114 10.48 -4.58 18.90
CA SER A 114 9.66 -5.78 18.71
C SER A 114 9.77 -6.32 17.29
N ASN A 115 9.89 -7.64 17.15
CA ASN A 115 9.88 -8.37 15.88
C ASN A 115 8.51 -9.00 15.59
N ARG A 116 7.50 -8.86 16.46
CA ARG A 116 6.17 -9.46 16.22
C ARG A 116 5.49 -8.81 15.03
N ILE A 117 5.01 -9.61 14.07
CA ILE A 117 4.41 -9.07 12.84
C ILE A 117 3.17 -8.23 13.14
N SER A 118 2.33 -8.66 14.09
CA SER A 118 1.17 -7.90 14.51
C SER A 118 1.55 -6.52 15.06
N ALA A 119 2.60 -6.42 15.87
CA ALA A 119 3.08 -5.15 16.41
C ALA A 119 3.57 -4.21 15.29
N ILE A 120 4.34 -4.74 14.33
CA ILE A 120 4.84 -3.99 13.17
C ILE A 120 3.68 -3.46 12.32
N ILE A 121 2.65 -4.29 12.07
CA ILE A 121 1.46 -3.87 11.35
C ILE A 121 0.74 -2.76 12.12
N LEU A 122 0.50 -2.94 13.43
CA LEU A 122 -0.20 -1.96 14.26
C LEU A 122 0.53 -0.61 14.33
N GLU A 123 1.86 -0.62 14.35
CA GLU A 123 2.66 0.62 14.34
C GLU A 123 2.52 1.37 13.00
N ARG A 124 2.53 0.64 11.87
CA ARG A 124 2.53 1.25 10.53
C ARG A 124 1.14 1.60 10.02
N LEU A 125 0.12 0.86 10.45
CA LEU A 125 -1.27 1.01 10.01
C LEU A 125 -1.81 2.45 10.11
N PRO A 126 -1.67 3.19 11.24
CA PRO A 126 -2.20 4.55 11.33
C PRO A 126 -1.57 5.49 10.29
N TYR A 127 -0.28 5.34 9.99
CA TYR A 127 0.41 6.16 8.99
C TYR A 127 -0.03 5.83 7.58
N THR A 128 -0.22 4.54 7.27
CA THR A 128 -0.80 4.11 5.98
C THR A 128 -2.20 4.67 5.80
N ILE A 129 -3.05 4.60 6.85
CA ILE A 129 -4.41 5.16 6.83
C ILE A 129 -4.33 6.68 6.62
N PHE A 130 -3.48 7.39 7.35
CA PHE A 130 -3.29 8.83 7.20
C PHE A 130 -2.88 9.20 5.76
N LEU A 131 -1.88 8.51 5.21
CA LEU A 131 -1.36 8.79 3.87
C LEU A 131 -2.41 8.54 2.79
N LEU A 132 -3.04 7.36 2.81
CA LEU A 132 -4.04 6.97 1.82
C LEU A 132 -5.29 7.84 1.93
N THR A 133 -5.78 8.06 3.14
CA THR A 133 -7.00 8.86 3.36
C THR A 133 -6.77 10.30 2.92
N THR A 134 -5.66 10.93 3.30
CA THR A 134 -5.35 12.31 2.89
C THR A 134 -5.27 12.42 1.36
N SER A 135 -4.53 11.53 0.71
CA SER A 135 -4.40 11.50 -0.75
C SER A 135 -5.75 11.27 -1.43
N SER A 136 -6.54 10.30 -0.96
CA SER A 136 -7.87 9.99 -1.50
C SER A 136 -8.86 11.12 -1.29
N VAL A 137 -8.84 11.82 -0.15
CA VAL A 137 -9.70 12.98 0.10
C VAL A 137 -9.36 14.12 -0.86
N ILE A 138 -8.07 14.41 -1.08
CA ILE A 138 -7.65 15.43 -2.04
C ILE A 138 -8.15 15.07 -3.45
N VAL A 139 -7.91 13.83 -3.88
CA VAL A 139 -8.36 13.32 -5.19
C VAL A 139 -9.89 13.38 -5.30
N ALA A 140 -10.62 12.97 -4.25
CA ALA A 140 -12.07 12.97 -4.24
C ALA A 140 -12.64 14.39 -4.31
N VAL A 141 -12.14 15.32 -3.49
CA VAL A 141 -12.61 16.71 -3.46
C VAL A 141 -12.36 17.39 -4.80
N VAL A 142 -11.12 17.34 -5.32
CA VAL A 142 -10.81 17.96 -6.62
C VAL A 142 -11.53 17.23 -7.75
N GLY A 143 -11.57 15.92 -7.70
CA GLY A 143 -12.32 15.02 -8.57
C GLY A 143 -13.77 15.41 -8.77
N LEU A 144 -14.49 15.50 -7.66
CA LEU A 144 -15.90 15.86 -7.62
C LEU A 144 -16.13 17.27 -8.13
N LEU A 145 -15.34 18.25 -7.67
CA LEU A 145 -15.49 19.65 -8.07
C LEU A 145 -15.20 19.87 -9.55
N VAL A 146 -14.06 19.38 -10.04
CA VAL A 146 -13.62 19.57 -11.43
C VAL A 146 -14.46 18.69 -12.36
N GLY A 147 -14.71 17.44 -12.00
CA GLY A 147 -15.44 16.48 -12.83
C GLY A 147 -16.89 16.91 -13.06
N ALA A 148 -17.61 17.27 -11.99
CA ALA A 148 -18.97 17.77 -12.10
C ALA A 148 -19.03 19.09 -12.89
N ARG A 149 -18.03 19.97 -12.73
CA ARG A 149 -17.96 21.23 -13.48
C ARG A 149 -17.70 20.98 -14.97
N MET A 150 -16.82 20.05 -15.33
CA MET A 150 -16.53 19.72 -16.73
C MET A 150 -17.71 19.04 -17.43
N ALA A 151 -18.53 18.29 -16.70
CA ALA A 151 -19.76 17.70 -17.23
C ALA A 151 -20.77 18.74 -17.76
N THR A 152 -20.72 20.00 -17.28
CA THR A 152 -21.57 21.08 -17.81
C THR A 152 -21.06 21.70 -19.12
N ARG A 153 -19.83 21.35 -19.56
CA ARG A 153 -19.14 21.93 -20.72
C ARG A 153 -18.69 20.87 -21.71
N VAL A 154 -19.53 19.86 -21.93
CA VAL A 154 -19.26 18.72 -22.81
C VAL A 154 -18.79 19.20 -24.20
N GLY A 155 -17.69 18.61 -24.68
CA GLY A 155 -17.15 18.89 -26.01
C GLY A 155 -16.31 20.17 -26.12
N SER A 156 -16.25 20.98 -25.06
CA SER A 156 -15.38 22.16 -24.99
C SER A 156 -13.89 21.79 -25.07
N ARG A 157 -13.03 22.76 -25.40
CA ARG A 157 -11.58 22.54 -25.42
C ARG A 157 -11.05 22.08 -24.05
N ALA A 158 -11.62 22.58 -22.96
CA ALA A 158 -11.27 22.18 -21.60
C ALA A 158 -11.65 20.73 -21.30
N ASP A 159 -12.83 20.30 -21.76
CA ASP A 159 -13.30 18.91 -21.61
C ASP A 159 -12.42 17.92 -22.39
N ARG A 160 -12.00 18.29 -23.61
CA ARG A 160 -11.04 17.49 -24.40
C ARG A 160 -9.66 17.45 -23.75
N ALA A 161 -9.16 18.60 -23.27
CA ALA A 161 -7.89 18.68 -22.56
C ALA A 161 -7.89 17.79 -21.31
N LEU A 162 -9.01 17.77 -20.57
CA LEU A 162 -9.17 16.89 -19.42
C LEU A 162 -8.99 15.42 -19.80
N ALA A 163 -9.60 14.97 -20.91
CA ALA A 163 -9.46 13.59 -21.36
C ALA A 163 -7.99 13.22 -21.68
N TYR A 164 -7.24 14.13 -22.31
CA TYR A 164 -5.80 13.92 -22.54
C TYR A 164 -5.00 13.89 -21.24
N VAL A 165 -5.26 14.82 -20.32
CA VAL A 165 -4.58 14.84 -19.01
C VAL A 165 -4.87 13.56 -18.23
N ALA A 166 -6.12 13.09 -18.25
CA ALA A 166 -6.51 11.83 -17.62
C ALA A 166 -5.78 10.63 -18.23
N ALA A 167 -5.69 10.56 -19.57
CA ALA A 167 -4.96 9.49 -20.24
C ALA A 167 -3.46 9.51 -19.94
N ILE A 168 -2.83 10.68 -19.96
CA ILE A 168 -1.39 10.83 -19.67
C ILE A 168 -1.11 10.43 -18.22
N THR A 169 -1.85 10.98 -17.26
CA THR A 169 -1.65 10.68 -15.83
C THR A 169 -1.91 9.21 -15.50
N PHE A 170 -2.87 8.57 -16.16
CA PHE A 170 -3.12 7.13 -16.02
C PHE A 170 -1.96 6.25 -16.53
N ALA A 171 -1.30 6.69 -17.61
CA ALA A 171 -0.22 5.92 -18.23
C ALA A 171 1.11 6.02 -17.47
N VAL A 172 1.29 7.05 -16.64
CA VAL A 172 2.52 7.25 -15.86
C VAL A 172 2.57 6.27 -14.68
N PRO A 173 3.60 5.41 -14.58
CA PRO A 173 3.73 4.52 -13.44
C PRO A 173 4.01 5.29 -12.14
N THR A 174 3.29 4.94 -11.06
CA THR A 174 3.42 5.62 -9.76
C THR A 174 4.83 5.57 -9.18
N TRP A 175 5.49 4.42 -9.28
CA TRP A 175 6.87 4.27 -8.82
C TRP A 175 7.84 5.15 -9.60
N TRP A 176 7.61 5.35 -10.91
CA TRP A 176 8.50 6.17 -11.75
C TRP A 176 8.36 7.65 -11.42
N LEU A 177 7.13 8.15 -11.27
CA LEU A 177 6.90 9.52 -10.82
C LEU A 177 7.50 9.75 -9.43
N GLY A 178 7.36 8.78 -8.53
CA GLY A 178 7.96 8.85 -7.19
C GLY A 178 9.47 9.03 -7.23
N ILE A 179 10.17 8.24 -8.06
CA ILE A 179 11.63 8.38 -8.24
C ILE A 179 11.98 9.78 -8.80
N LEU A 180 11.26 10.26 -9.81
CA LEU A 180 11.52 11.59 -10.36
C LEU A 180 11.30 12.71 -9.35
N LEU A 181 10.21 12.64 -8.57
CA LEU A 181 9.92 13.62 -7.53
C LEU A 181 10.98 13.60 -6.44
N ILE A 182 11.48 12.43 -6.04
CA ILE A 182 12.61 12.33 -5.10
C ILE A 182 13.85 13.00 -5.70
N VAL A 183 14.22 12.70 -6.94
CA VAL A 183 15.43 13.28 -7.57
C VAL A 183 15.33 14.80 -7.67
N VAL A 184 14.20 15.33 -8.15
CA VAL A 184 14.05 16.77 -8.38
C VAL A 184 13.81 17.51 -7.07
N VAL A 185 12.84 17.08 -6.27
CA VAL A 185 12.36 17.85 -5.10
C VAL A 185 13.24 17.62 -3.89
N SER A 186 13.75 16.39 -3.70
CA SER A 186 14.59 16.07 -2.55
C SER A 186 16.07 16.27 -2.81
N PHE A 187 16.60 15.89 -3.97
CA PHE A 187 18.05 15.96 -4.20
C PHE A 187 18.53 17.21 -4.95
N GLN A 188 17.74 17.77 -5.88
CA GLN A 188 18.14 18.98 -6.60
C GLN A 188 17.69 20.27 -5.90
N LEU A 189 16.49 20.26 -5.33
CA LEU A 189 15.90 21.43 -4.68
C LEU A 189 16.07 21.45 -3.15
N ASP A 190 16.35 20.30 -2.52
CA ASP A 190 16.41 20.13 -1.05
C ASP A 190 15.13 20.62 -0.33
N TRP A 191 13.96 20.57 -0.99
CA TRP A 191 12.71 21.09 -0.45
C TRP A 191 11.91 20.10 0.39
N LEU A 192 12.06 18.80 0.14
CA LEU A 192 11.31 17.75 0.84
C LEU A 192 12.22 16.56 1.11
N PRO A 193 12.02 15.82 2.20
CA PRO A 193 12.86 14.67 2.53
C PRO A 193 12.67 13.55 1.51
N ALA A 194 13.77 12.88 1.14
CA ALA A 194 13.76 11.77 0.18
C ALA A 194 13.10 10.49 0.75
N GLY A 195 13.01 10.37 2.07
CA GLY A 195 12.43 9.21 2.75
C GLY A 195 12.53 9.32 4.27
N GLY A 196 12.01 8.30 4.95
CA GLY A 196 11.89 8.28 6.41
C GLY A 196 10.54 8.82 6.90
N MET A 197 10.20 8.50 8.16
CA MET A 197 8.96 8.93 8.80
C MET A 197 9.12 10.27 9.54
N TYR A 198 10.31 10.54 10.04
CA TYR A 198 10.69 11.73 10.80
C TYR A 198 12.11 12.14 10.44
N SER A 199 12.43 13.41 10.67
CA SER A 199 13.80 13.94 10.63
C SER A 199 14.71 13.18 11.61
N VAL A 200 16.02 13.18 11.35
CA VAL A 200 17.02 12.55 12.24
C VAL A 200 17.89 13.64 12.86
N PRO A 201 17.90 13.82 14.20
CA PRO A 201 17.10 13.10 15.20
C PRO A 201 15.61 13.49 15.18
N PRO A 202 14.71 12.59 15.62
CA PRO A 202 13.27 12.85 15.60
C PRO A 202 12.88 13.98 16.56
N PRO A 203 11.93 14.86 16.16
CA PRO A 203 11.44 15.90 17.06
C PRO A 203 10.84 15.32 18.35
N THR A 204 11.08 16.02 19.46
CA THR A 204 10.64 15.61 20.80
C THR A 204 9.26 16.17 21.17
N GLY A 205 8.93 17.38 20.70
CA GLY A 205 7.62 18.00 20.89
C GLY A 205 6.51 17.29 20.10
N ARG A 206 5.32 17.11 20.70
CA ARG A 206 4.16 16.48 20.03
C ARG A 206 3.73 17.26 18.78
N TRP A 207 3.74 18.58 18.86
CA TRP A 207 3.39 19.46 17.74
C TRP A 207 4.45 19.38 16.65
N ASP A 208 5.73 19.57 17.02
CA ASP A 208 6.86 19.52 16.08
C ASP A 208 6.92 18.18 15.35
N ARG A 209 6.67 17.09 16.07
CA ARG A 209 6.59 15.74 15.49
C ARG A 209 5.45 15.62 14.47
N THR A 210 4.30 16.21 14.74
CA THR A 210 3.15 16.17 13.83
C THR A 210 3.41 16.99 12.56
N VAL A 211 4.03 18.17 12.71
CA VAL A 211 4.43 19.01 11.58
C VAL A 211 5.51 18.30 10.74
N ASP A 212 6.50 17.70 11.39
CA ASP A 212 7.56 16.94 10.72
C ASP A 212 7.00 15.73 9.97
N LEU A 213 6.08 14.97 10.58
CA LEU A 213 5.37 13.88 9.91
C LEU A 213 4.59 14.37 8.68
N ALA A 214 3.86 15.48 8.82
CA ALA A 214 3.10 16.06 7.72
C ALA A 214 4.04 16.47 6.58
N TYR A 215 5.18 17.09 6.91
CA TYR A 215 6.22 17.47 5.95
C TYR A 215 6.81 16.26 5.21
N HIS A 216 7.09 15.16 5.92
CA HIS A 216 7.56 13.90 5.31
C HIS A 216 6.48 13.22 4.45
N ALA A 217 5.20 13.45 4.75
CA ALA A 217 4.09 12.92 3.97
C ALA A 217 3.81 13.68 2.66
N ILE A 218 4.28 14.94 2.51
CA ILE A 218 3.98 15.77 1.33
C ILE A 218 4.43 15.09 0.04
N LEU A 219 5.67 14.60 -0.01
CA LEU A 219 6.22 14.02 -1.24
C LEU A 219 5.50 12.73 -1.68
N PRO A 220 5.23 11.76 -0.78
CA PRO A 220 4.34 10.63 -1.08
C PRO A 220 2.94 11.05 -1.55
N ILE A 221 2.31 12.04 -0.90
CA ILE A 221 0.99 12.54 -1.30
C ILE A 221 1.03 13.15 -2.71
N LEU A 222 2.05 13.98 -3.00
CA LEU A 222 2.28 14.55 -4.32
C LEU A 222 2.61 13.52 -5.39
N THR A 223 3.06 12.33 -5.00
CA THR A 223 3.24 11.21 -5.94
C THR A 223 1.90 10.55 -6.27
N MET A 224 1.05 10.33 -5.26
CA MET A 224 -0.23 9.64 -5.45
C MET A 224 -1.31 10.52 -6.08
N VAL A 225 -1.42 11.79 -5.68
CA VAL A 225 -2.54 12.66 -6.10
C VAL A 225 -2.57 12.88 -7.61
N PRO A 226 -1.49 13.30 -8.32
CA PRO A 226 -1.56 13.63 -9.74
C PRO A 226 -1.91 12.44 -10.64
N ILE A 227 -1.47 11.24 -10.27
CA ILE A 227 -1.76 10.02 -11.03
C ILE A 227 -3.21 9.59 -10.88
N ASN A 228 -3.80 9.81 -9.71
CA ASN A 228 -5.18 9.40 -9.44
C ASN A 228 -6.20 10.48 -9.81
N ILE A 229 -5.83 11.77 -9.79
CA ILE A 229 -6.77 12.88 -10.01
C ILE A 229 -7.34 12.90 -11.43
N GLY A 230 -6.52 12.68 -12.47
CA GLY A 230 -6.96 12.73 -13.86
C GLY A 230 -8.03 11.69 -14.18
N PRO A 231 -7.75 10.39 -13.97
CA PRO A 231 -8.72 9.31 -14.16
C PRO A 231 -9.98 9.52 -13.33
N TYR A 232 -9.84 9.93 -12.07
CA TYR A 232 -10.98 10.11 -11.18
C TYR A 232 -11.88 11.28 -11.61
N VAL A 233 -11.31 12.44 -11.98
CA VAL A 233 -12.05 13.58 -12.55
C VAL A 233 -12.80 13.14 -13.83
N TYR A 234 -12.14 12.38 -14.70
CA TYR A 234 -12.75 11.87 -15.94
C TYR A 234 -13.92 10.90 -15.65
N SER A 235 -13.76 10.00 -14.69
CA SER A 235 -14.83 9.09 -14.23
C SER A 235 -16.01 9.87 -13.66
N VAL A 236 -15.79 10.81 -12.74
CA VAL A 236 -16.85 11.67 -12.19
C VAL A 236 -17.57 12.40 -13.33
N ARG A 237 -16.82 13.06 -14.21
CA ARG A 237 -17.39 13.79 -15.36
C ARG A 237 -18.25 12.88 -16.24
N THR A 238 -17.83 11.65 -16.49
CA THR A 238 -18.57 10.68 -17.30
C THR A 238 -19.86 10.25 -16.60
N MET A 239 -19.78 9.93 -15.31
CA MET A 239 -20.94 9.59 -14.49
C MET A 239 -21.95 10.74 -14.43
N THR A 240 -21.49 11.98 -14.18
CA THR A 240 -22.34 13.17 -14.14
C THR A 240 -23.07 13.40 -15.47
N VAL A 241 -22.39 13.24 -16.61
CA VAL A 241 -23.05 13.36 -17.93
C VAL A 241 -24.07 12.25 -18.17
N SER A 242 -23.75 11.01 -17.78
CA SER A 242 -24.68 9.89 -17.88
C SER A 242 -25.93 10.13 -17.02
N THR A 243 -25.75 10.52 -15.76
CA THR A 243 -26.85 10.79 -14.84
C THR A 243 -27.69 11.99 -15.26
N ALA A 244 -27.08 13.00 -15.89
CA ALA A 244 -27.82 14.14 -16.44
C ALA A 244 -28.82 13.77 -17.55
N GLN A 245 -28.69 12.57 -18.15
CA GLN A 245 -29.61 12.05 -19.16
C GLN A 245 -30.74 11.19 -18.57
N GLU A 246 -30.72 10.91 -17.26
CA GLU A 246 -31.72 10.05 -16.63
C GLU A 246 -33.12 10.69 -16.56
N PRO A 247 -34.22 9.91 -16.61
CA PRO A 247 -35.57 10.44 -16.69
C PRO A 247 -35.98 11.40 -15.56
N HIS A 248 -35.49 11.20 -14.33
CA HIS A 248 -35.80 12.09 -13.21
C HIS A 248 -35.16 13.48 -13.37
N VAL A 249 -33.99 13.56 -14.03
CA VAL A 249 -33.33 14.82 -14.36
C VAL A 249 -34.07 15.55 -15.49
N GLN A 250 -34.50 14.81 -16.52
CA GLN A 250 -35.30 15.38 -17.60
C GLN A 250 -36.64 15.93 -17.10
N LEU A 251 -37.30 15.22 -16.17
CA LEU A 251 -38.50 15.70 -15.49
C LEU A 251 -38.23 16.97 -14.68
N ALA A 252 -37.11 17.05 -13.96
CA ALA A 252 -36.70 18.25 -13.22
C ALA A 252 -36.51 19.45 -14.17
N ARG A 253 -35.89 19.22 -15.35
CA ARG A 253 -35.73 20.24 -16.40
C ARG A 253 -37.08 20.66 -17.00
N ALA A 254 -37.98 19.71 -17.25
CA ALA A 254 -39.33 19.99 -17.75
C ALA A 254 -40.18 20.81 -16.76
N LYS A 255 -39.91 20.70 -15.45
CA LYS A 255 -40.50 21.55 -14.40
C LYS A 255 -39.93 22.98 -14.36
N GLY A 256 -38.96 23.32 -15.21
CA GLY A 256 -38.37 24.65 -15.29
C GLY A 256 -37.35 24.97 -14.20
N LEU A 257 -36.80 23.95 -13.52
CA LEU A 257 -35.75 24.17 -12.52
C LEU A 257 -34.48 24.74 -13.18
N PRO A 258 -33.77 25.67 -12.53
CA PRO A 258 -32.53 26.22 -13.08
C PRO A 258 -31.43 25.15 -13.09
N GLU A 259 -30.56 25.15 -14.11
CA GLU A 259 -29.48 24.16 -14.28
C GLU A 259 -28.59 24.00 -13.04
N SER A 260 -28.31 25.07 -12.29
CA SER A 260 -27.54 25.00 -11.05
C SER A 260 -28.22 24.18 -9.94
N GLN A 261 -29.55 24.20 -9.87
CA GLN A 261 -30.31 23.35 -8.96
C GLN A 261 -30.38 21.92 -9.47
N ILE A 262 -30.49 21.72 -10.79
CA ILE A 262 -30.46 20.40 -11.41
C ILE A 262 -29.13 19.71 -11.10
N THR A 263 -27.99 20.36 -11.38
CA THR A 263 -26.66 19.78 -11.11
C THR A 263 -26.37 19.53 -9.64
N ARG A 264 -26.97 20.28 -8.69
CA ARG A 264 -26.67 20.12 -7.25
C ARG A 264 -27.59 19.16 -6.52
N ARG A 265 -28.84 19.00 -6.99
CA ARG A 265 -29.88 18.22 -6.27
C ARG A 265 -30.36 16.98 -7.03
N HIS A 266 -30.18 16.93 -8.35
CA HIS A 266 -30.73 15.86 -9.19
C HIS A 266 -29.66 15.04 -9.91
N VAL A 267 -28.41 15.52 -9.92
CA VAL A 267 -27.21 14.86 -10.43
C VAL A 267 -26.21 14.77 -9.28
#